data_AF-A0A212CQ18-F1
#
_entry.id   AF-A0A212CQ18-F1
#
_cell.length_a   1.000
_cell.length_b   1.000
_cell.length_c   1.000
_cell.angle_alpha   90.00
_cell.angle_beta   90.00
_cell.angle_gamma   90.00
#
_symmetry.space_group_name_H-M   'P 1'
#
loop_
_entity.id
_entity.type
_entity.pdbx_description
1 polymer ?
#
loop_
_entity_poly.entity_id
_entity_poly.type
_entity_poly.pdbx_seq_one_letter_code
_entity_poly.pdbx_strand_id
1 'polypeptide(L)'
;MGERKIFKKRKPGVQCALGRDSSGTVVSEPCVCADWDFEWYRRIVSNNCTDGLREKYTAKAQMCPGKAPHGLHVVTTDGRLVAEQGHNATFIILMEEGDLQRTNIQLDFGDGIAVSYANFSAIEDGIKHVYKSAGIFQVTAYAENSLGSDTAVLFLHVVCPVEHVHLRVPFVAIRNKEVNISAVVWPSQLGTLTYFWWFGNSTKPLITLDSSISFTFLAEGTNTITVQVAAGNALIQDTKDIAVHGPHSSVKTSLQVTSVPEDQIIVAVFPGLPTSAELFILPPKNLTERRKGNEGDLEQIVETLFNALNQNLVQFELKPGVQVIVYVTQLTLAPLVDSGAGHSSSAMLMLLSVVFVGLAVFLIYKFKRYVLP
;
A
#
# COMPACT_ATOMS: atom_id res chain seq x y z
N MET A 1 31.83 39.58 58.83
CA MET A 1 30.42 39.10 58.87
C MET A 1 29.41 40.23 59.09
N GLY A 2 29.84 41.50 59.06
CA GLY A 2 28.88 42.61 59.05
C GLY A 2 27.98 42.74 60.28
N GLU A 3 28.36 42.20 61.43
CA GLU A 3 27.53 42.24 62.63
C GLU A 3 28.39 42.38 63.89
N ARG A 4 28.04 43.35 64.74
CA ARG A 4 28.63 43.55 66.06
C ARG A 4 27.87 42.72 67.07
N LYS A 5 28.53 41.71 67.65
CA LYS A 5 27.98 40.85 68.71
C LYS A 5 28.63 41.13 70.05
N ILE A 6 27.82 41.42 71.06
CA ILE A 6 28.28 41.58 72.45
C ILE A 6 27.74 40.41 73.25
N PHE A 7 28.62 39.73 74.00
CA PHE A 7 28.28 38.55 74.79
C PHE A 7 28.33 38.86 76.29
N LYS A 8 27.41 38.27 77.05
CA LYS A 8 27.44 38.32 78.52
C LYS A 8 28.51 37.37 79.02
N LYS A 9 29.40 37.87 79.88
CA LYS A 9 30.34 37.04 80.64
C LYS A 9 29.97 37.07 82.11
N ARG A 10 30.15 35.93 82.79
CA ARG A 10 29.97 35.86 84.24
C ARG A 10 30.96 36.80 84.93
N LYS A 11 30.48 37.57 85.91
CA LYS A 11 31.34 38.48 86.68
C LYS A 11 32.39 37.69 87.47
N PRO A 12 33.63 38.19 87.57
CA PRO A 12 34.65 37.57 88.41
C PRO A 12 34.19 37.57 89.88
N GLY A 13 34.40 36.46 90.57
CA GLY A 13 34.02 36.29 91.99
C GLY A 13 32.59 35.80 92.26
N VAL A 14 31.77 35.56 91.22
CA VAL A 14 30.37 35.11 91.38
C VAL A 14 30.22 33.61 91.04
N GLN A 15 29.58 32.85 91.92
CA GLN A 15 29.28 31.43 91.75
C GLN A 15 27.77 31.21 91.55
N CYS A 16 27.32 31.30 90.31
CA CYS A 16 25.95 31.00 89.91
C CYS A 16 25.94 30.22 88.59
N ALA A 17 24.90 29.42 88.36
CA ALA A 17 24.69 28.68 87.12
C ALA A 17 23.84 29.50 86.14
N LEU A 18 24.14 29.38 84.83
CA LEU A 18 23.29 29.91 83.77
C LEU A 18 22.03 29.05 83.65
N GLY A 19 20.85 29.68 83.57
CA GLY A 19 19.57 28.98 83.40
C GLY A 19 19.42 28.37 82.00
N ARG A 20 18.49 27.42 81.85
CA ARG A 20 18.29 26.65 80.61
C ARG A 20 18.01 27.50 79.36
N ASP A 21 17.38 28.66 79.53
CA ASP A 21 16.96 29.55 78.43
C ASP A 21 17.81 30.82 78.30
N SER A 22 19.04 30.83 78.83
CA SER A 22 19.88 32.04 78.78
C SER A 22 20.48 32.27 77.37
N SER A 23 20.14 33.38 76.71
CA SER A 23 20.82 33.81 75.48
C SER A 23 22.20 34.40 75.80
N GLY A 24 23.25 33.88 75.16
CA GLY A 24 24.63 34.36 75.37
C GLY A 24 24.92 35.73 74.77
N THR A 25 24.16 36.14 73.74
CA THR A 25 24.29 37.42 73.05
C THR A 25 23.36 38.47 73.66
N VAL A 26 23.90 39.65 73.91
CA VAL A 26 23.24 40.81 74.55
C VAL A 26 22.83 41.84 73.52
N VAL A 27 23.67 42.02 72.50
CA VAL A 27 23.50 42.99 71.42
C VAL A 27 23.95 42.31 70.14
N SER A 28 23.11 42.39 69.11
CA SER A 28 23.36 41.93 67.75
C SER A 28 22.94 43.05 66.83
N GLU A 29 23.91 43.81 66.34
CA GLU A 29 23.65 44.99 65.51
C GLU A 29 24.38 44.85 64.18
N PRO A 30 23.68 45.06 63.04
CA PRO A 30 24.34 45.05 61.73
C PRO A 30 25.31 46.21 61.62
N CYS A 31 26.43 45.98 60.95
CA CYS A 31 27.43 46.99 60.61
C CYS A 31 27.21 47.48 59.17
N VAL A 32 27.74 48.67 58.87
CA VAL A 32 27.90 49.16 57.50
C VAL A 32 28.91 48.25 56.78
N CYS A 33 28.57 47.79 55.57
CA CYS A 33 29.44 46.95 54.75
C CYS A 33 30.70 47.71 54.36
N ALA A 34 31.84 47.04 54.48
CA ALA A 34 33.14 47.53 54.02
C ALA A 34 33.83 46.51 53.10
N ASP A 35 34.98 46.86 52.52
CA ASP A 35 35.63 46.05 51.48
C ASP A 35 35.96 44.62 51.95
N TRP A 36 36.23 44.43 53.25
CA TRP A 36 36.49 43.11 53.87
C TRP A 36 35.24 42.23 54.03
N ASP A 37 34.04 42.77 53.79
CA ASP A 37 32.78 42.00 53.82
C ASP A 37 32.45 41.35 52.45
N PHE A 38 33.28 41.59 51.43
CA PHE A 38 33.15 41.06 50.07
C PHE A 38 34.36 40.21 49.69
N GLU A 39 34.11 39.11 48.98
CA GLU A 39 35.12 38.36 48.24
C GLU A 39 35.02 38.78 46.78
N TRP A 40 36.01 39.55 46.31
CA TRP A 40 35.95 40.32 45.06
C TRP A 40 34.76 41.30 45.05
N TYR A 41 33.72 40.97 44.30
CA TYR A 41 32.49 41.77 44.16
C TYR A 41 31.27 41.09 44.80
N ARG A 42 31.45 39.86 45.32
CA ARG A 42 30.36 39.06 45.89
C ARG A 42 30.41 39.16 47.40
N ARG A 43 29.27 39.49 48.01
CA ARG A 43 29.16 39.53 49.48
C ARG A 43 29.41 38.13 50.05
N ILE A 44 30.25 38.03 51.07
CA ILE A 44 30.56 36.75 51.73
C ILE A 44 29.26 36.09 52.21
N VAL A 45 29.13 34.78 51.99
CA VAL A 45 27.96 34.00 52.40
C VAL A 45 27.74 34.16 53.91
N SER A 46 26.49 34.42 54.33
CA SER A 46 26.08 34.69 55.73
C SER A 46 26.53 36.03 56.34
N ASN A 47 27.09 36.95 55.55
CA ASN A 47 27.39 38.31 56.02
C ASN A 47 26.12 39.16 56.07
N ASN A 48 25.84 39.78 57.22
CA ASN A 48 24.60 40.51 57.48
C ASN A 48 24.75 42.05 57.49
N CYS A 49 25.81 42.57 56.87
CA CYS A 49 25.96 44.02 56.70
C CYS A 49 24.86 44.60 55.79
N THR A 50 24.43 45.84 56.07
CA THR A 50 23.26 46.46 55.41
C THR A 50 23.61 47.52 54.36
N ASP A 51 24.50 48.46 54.70
CA ASP A 51 24.68 49.74 54.00
C ASP A 51 26.11 49.97 53.50
N GLY A 52 26.35 51.04 52.73
CA GLY A 52 27.69 51.50 52.33
C GLY A 52 28.11 51.05 50.92
N LEU A 53 28.55 49.79 50.78
CA LEU A 53 29.08 49.28 49.51
C LEU A 53 28.07 48.50 48.67
N ARG A 54 26.84 48.34 49.17
CA ARG A 54 25.80 47.54 48.52
C ARG A 54 25.43 48.08 47.13
N GLU A 55 25.28 49.40 46.98
CA GLU A 55 24.94 50.04 45.71
C GLU A 55 26.09 50.02 44.67
N LYS A 56 27.34 49.97 45.15
CA LYS A 56 28.52 49.90 44.29
C LYS A 56 28.65 48.52 43.63
N TYR A 57 28.29 47.46 44.35
CA TYR A 57 28.44 46.07 43.91
C TYR A 57 27.12 45.39 43.51
N THR A 58 25.99 46.09 43.54
CA THR A 58 24.73 45.58 42.99
C THR A 58 24.84 45.34 41.49
N ALA A 59 24.43 44.15 41.06
CA ALA A 59 24.33 43.82 39.64
C ALA A 59 23.36 44.79 38.96
N LYS A 60 23.81 45.39 37.86
CA LYS A 60 22.94 46.17 36.98
C LYS A 60 22.37 45.22 35.93
N ALA A 61 21.06 45.28 35.72
CA ALA A 61 20.44 44.55 34.61
C ALA A 61 21.02 45.10 33.30
N GLN A 62 21.65 44.21 32.53
CA GLN A 62 22.18 44.51 31.22
C GLN A 62 21.40 43.69 30.19
N MET A 63 21.04 44.32 29.08
CA MET A 63 20.38 43.62 27.99
C MET A 63 21.33 42.56 27.43
N CYS A 64 20.90 41.30 27.39
CA CYS A 64 21.68 40.25 26.77
C CYS A 64 21.82 40.53 25.26
N PRO A 65 23.03 40.43 24.68
CA PRO A 65 23.17 40.43 23.24
C PRO A 65 22.42 39.22 22.67
N GLY A 66 21.72 39.41 21.54
CA GLY A 66 21.09 38.30 20.83
C GLY A 66 22.15 37.27 20.40
N LYS A 67 21.72 36.04 20.16
CA LYS A 67 22.58 34.98 19.61
C LYS A 67 22.14 34.64 18.20
N ALA A 68 23.11 34.42 17.30
CA ALA A 68 22.83 33.83 15.98
C ALA A 68 22.29 32.39 16.14
N PRO A 69 21.42 31.92 15.25
CA PRO A 69 20.97 30.53 15.27
C PRO A 69 22.17 29.61 15.00
N HIS A 70 22.26 28.51 15.77
CA HIS A 70 23.30 27.50 15.62
C HIS A 70 22.80 26.14 16.13
N GLY A 71 23.26 25.07 15.48
CA GLY A 71 22.88 23.70 15.82
C GLY A 71 21.43 23.41 15.43
N LEU A 72 21.00 23.87 14.25
CA LEU A 72 19.67 23.59 13.74
C LEU A 72 19.56 22.10 13.35
N HIS A 73 18.50 21.44 13.81
CA HIS A 73 18.18 20.06 13.45
C HIS A 73 16.69 19.92 13.15
N VAL A 74 16.37 19.11 12.14
CA VAL A 74 14.99 18.71 11.83
C VAL A 74 14.86 17.23 12.16
N VAL A 75 13.85 16.89 12.94
CA VAL A 75 13.52 15.52 13.29
C VAL A 75 12.03 15.28 13.11
N THR A 76 11.64 14.04 12.85
CA THR A 76 10.23 13.64 12.90
C THR A 76 9.82 13.34 14.34
N THR A 77 8.54 13.52 14.68
CA THR A 77 8.03 13.27 16.04
C THR A 77 8.27 11.84 16.53
N ASP A 78 8.28 10.87 15.61
CA ASP A 78 8.50 9.45 15.89
C ASP A 78 9.96 9.01 15.70
N GLY A 79 10.84 9.93 15.29
CA GLY A 79 12.25 9.67 14.98
C GLY A 79 12.47 8.80 13.74
N ARG A 80 11.43 8.49 12.96
CA ARG A 80 11.54 7.67 11.75
C ARG A 80 11.73 8.55 10.52
N LEU A 81 12.57 8.09 9.60
CA LEU A 81 12.78 8.73 8.29
C LEU A 81 11.86 8.17 7.20
N VAL A 82 10.72 7.58 7.61
CA VAL A 82 9.74 6.98 6.72
C VAL A 82 8.35 7.49 7.10
N ALA A 83 7.58 7.94 6.11
CA ALA A 83 6.19 8.38 6.30
C ALA A 83 5.28 7.73 5.26
N GLU A 84 3.99 7.64 5.55
CA GLU A 84 3.00 7.11 4.62
C GLU A 84 2.33 8.25 3.83
N GLN A 85 2.15 8.03 2.53
CA GLN A 85 1.42 8.95 1.66
C GLN A 85 -0.01 9.16 2.21
N GLY A 86 -0.49 10.40 2.16
CA GLY A 86 -1.84 10.74 2.64
C GLY A 86 -1.99 10.83 4.17
N HIS A 87 -0.95 10.50 4.94
CA HIS A 87 -0.94 10.61 6.40
C HIS A 87 -0.13 11.83 6.88
N ASN A 88 -0.39 12.27 8.10
CA ASN A 88 0.31 13.41 8.71
C ASN A 88 1.74 13.03 9.11
N ALA A 89 2.73 13.53 8.38
CA ALA A 89 4.12 13.59 8.83
C ALA A 89 4.30 14.83 9.71
N THR A 90 4.87 14.66 10.91
CA THR A 90 5.06 15.78 11.85
C THR A 90 6.54 16.02 12.09
N PHE A 91 6.98 17.27 11.91
CA PHE A 91 8.37 17.70 12.01
C PHE A 91 8.57 18.62 13.21
N ILE A 92 9.66 18.38 13.92
CA ILE A 92 10.14 19.20 15.03
C ILE A 92 11.46 19.83 14.60
N ILE A 93 11.56 21.14 14.82
CA ILE A 93 12.77 21.91 14.58
C ILE A 93 13.43 22.17 15.92
N LEU A 94 14.66 21.73 16.07
CA LEU A 94 15.48 21.88 17.26
C LEU A 94 16.61 22.86 16.96
N MET A 95 16.95 23.71 17.92
CA MET A 95 18.01 24.70 17.81
C MET A 95 18.80 24.69 19.12
N GLU A 96 20.11 24.45 19.06
CA GLU A 96 20.97 24.37 20.25
C GLU A 96 21.23 25.76 20.83
N GLU A 97 21.53 26.74 19.98
CA GLU A 97 21.72 28.12 20.37
C GLU A 97 20.98 29.09 19.43
N GLY A 98 20.37 30.13 20.01
CA GLY A 98 19.69 31.17 19.24
C GLY A 98 18.63 31.88 20.07
N ASP A 99 18.11 33.00 19.55
CA ASP A 99 16.98 33.72 20.14
C ASP A 99 15.69 33.41 19.36
N LEU A 100 14.86 32.51 19.89
CA LEU A 100 13.60 32.08 19.26
C LEU A 100 12.64 33.23 18.96
N GLN A 101 12.67 34.30 19.76
CA GLN A 101 11.75 35.44 19.60
C GLN A 101 12.15 36.36 18.44
N ARG A 102 13.40 36.26 17.97
CA ARG A 102 13.96 37.13 16.92
C ARG A 102 14.41 36.36 15.69
N THR A 103 14.15 35.06 15.64
CA THR A 103 14.59 34.18 14.56
C THR A 103 13.40 33.80 13.70
N ASN A 104 13.51 34.06 12.40
CA ASN A 104 12.58 33.58 11.41
C ASN A 104 12.98 32.16 11.00
N ILE A 105 12.03 31.23 11.00
CA ILE A 105 12.26 29.84 10.63
C ILE A 105 11.41 29.50 9.42
N GLN A 106 12.04 29.05 8.35
CA GLN A 106 11.39 28.50 7.17
C GLN A 106 11.61 26.99 7.11
N LEU A 107 10.54 26.24 6.86
CA LEU A 107 10.57 24.80 6.62
C LEU A 107 10.05 24.52 5.21
N ASP A 108 10.91 23.98 4.36
CA ASP A 108 10.58 23.48 3.03
C ASP A 108 10.45 21.96 3.09
N PHE A 109 9.32 21.41 2.67
CA PHE A 109 9.05 19.98 2.71
C PHE A 109 9.65 19.20 1.53
N GLY A 110 10.20 19.89 0.53
CA GLY A 110 10.82 19.30 -0.65
C GLY A 110 9.83 18.91 -1.77
N ASP A 111 8.54 19.19 -1.59
CA ASP A 111 7.47 18.96 -2.58
C ASP A 111 6.95 20.27 -3.20
N GLY A 112 7.68 21.37 -3.01
CA GLY A 112 7.32 22.72 -3.46
C GLY A 112 6.46 23.49 -2.46
N ILE A 113 6.11 22.91 -1.32
CA ILE A 113 5.42 23.58 -0.22
C ILE A 113 6.45 23.98 0.84
N ALA A 114 6.45 25.26 1.20
CA ALA A 114 7.26 25.79 2.28
C ALA A 114 6.41 26.67 3.21
N VAL A 115 6.73 26.63 4.50
CA VAL A 115 6.08 27.42 5.55
C VAL A 115 7.11 28.26 6.28
N SER A 116 6.75 29.46 6.70
CA SER A 116 7.64 30.36 7.46
C SER A 116 6.98 30.86 8.75
N TYR A 117 7.76 30.95 9.81
CA TYR A 117 7.33 31.31 11.16
C TYR A 117 8.27 32.38 11.73
N ALA A 118 7.74 33.56 12.02
CA ALA A 118 8.50 34.71 12.54
C ALA A 118 8.51 34.83 14.08
N ASN A 119 7.70 34.03 14.79
CA ASN A 119 7.61 34.03 16.24
C ASN A 119 7.46 32.59 16.74
N PHE A 120 8.53 31.82 16.61
CA PHE A 120 8.54 30.40 16.94
C PHE A 120 8.54 30.24 18.46
N SER A 121 7.36 30.16 19.07
CA SER A 121 7.22 29.41 20.32
C SER A 121 7.63 27.97 20.03
N ALA A 122 8.32 27.28 20.96
CA ALA A 122 8.55 25.85 20.82
C ALA A 122 7.21 25.16 20.50
N ILE A 123 7.01 24.79 19.24
CA ILE A 123 5.74 24.21 18.78
C ILE A 123 5.71 22.80 19.38
N GLU A 124 5.11 22.66 20.56
CA GLU A 124 5.07 21.39 21.30
C GLU A 124 4.48 20.26 20.43
N ASP A 125 3.53 20.59 19.54
CA ASP A 125 2.85 19.65 18.66
C ASP A 125 3.53 19.42 17.28
N GLY A 126 4.65 20.10 17.01
CA GLY A 126 5.35 20.06 15.73
C GLY A 126 4.57 20.61 14.53
N ILE A 127 5.21 20.62 13.35
CA ILE A 127 4.64 21.09 12.08
C ILE A 127 4.17 19.88 11.28
N LYS A 128 2.87 19.83 10.97
CA LYS A 128 2.24 18.71 10.23
C LYS A 128 2.20 18.98 8.73
N HIS A 129 2.48 17.95 7.95
CA HIS A 129 2.39 17.97 6.49
C HIS A 129 1.89 16.63 5.95
N VAL A 130 1.20 16.66 4.81
CA VAL A 130 0.67 15.46 4.15
C VAL A 130 1.22 15.40 2.73
N TYR A 131 2.05 14.40 2.47
CA TYR A 131 2.62 14.17 1.14
C TYR A 131 1.60 13.54 0.20
N LYS A 132 1.47 14.14 -0.99
CA LYS A 132 0.53 13.70 -2.03
C LYS A 132 1.07 12.58 -2.92
N SER A 133 2.38 12.39 -2.96
CA SER A 133 3.04 11.37 -3.79
C SER A 133 4.10 10.64 -2.99
N ALA A 134 4.30 9.36 -3.28
CA ALA A 134 5.42 8.59 -2.76
C ALA A 134 6.74 9.01 -3.42
N GLY A 135 7.83 8.93 -2.69
CA GLY A 135 9.15 9.36 -3.14
C GLY A 135 10.09 9.72 -1.99
N ILE A 136 11.30 10.12 -2.33
CA ILE A 136 12.27 10.64 -1.35
C ILE A 136 12.23 12.15 -1.42
N PHE A 137 11.90 12.79 -0.30
CA PHE A 137 11.79 14.24 -0.18
C PHE A 137 12.93 14.79 0.67
N GLN A 138 13.50 15.91 0.24
CA GLN A 138 14.52 16.63 0.97
C GLN A 138 13.86 17.75 1.77
N VAL A 139 13.65 17.51 3.06
CA VAL A 139 13.10 18.50 4.00
C VAL A 139 14.23 19.41 4.47
N THR A 140 14.06 20.71 4.30
CA THR A 140 15.08 21.71 4.64
C THR A 140 14.51 22.72 5.61
N ALA A 141 15.12 22.85 6.80
CA ALA A 141 14.85 23.96 7.71
C ALA A 141 15.94 25.02 7.58
N TYR A 142 15.51 26.26 7.52
CA TYR A 142 16.36 27.44 7.43
C TYR A 142 15.96 28.39 8.56
N ALA A 143 16.93 28.80 9.39
CA ALA A 143 16.73 29.74 10.47
C ALA A 143 17.59 30.99 10.24
N GLU A 144 17.01 32.18 10.35
CA GLU A 144 17.69 33.45 10.10
C GLU A 144 17.33 34.50 11.14
N ASN A 145 18.34 35.25 11.59
CA ASN A 145 18.14 36.47 12.36
C ASN A 145 19.17 37.53 11.97
N SER A 146 19.09 38.71 12.60
CA SER A 146 19.99 39.84 12.29
C SER A 146 21.48 39.59 12.56
N LEU A 147 21.83 38.45 13.18
CA LEU A 147 23.20 38.09 13.56
C LEU A 147 23.76 36.95 12.70
N GLY A 148 22.92 36.20 11.99
CA GLY A 148 23.36 35.10 11.14
C GLY A 148 22.21 34.17 10.74
N SER A 149 22.58 33.06 10.11
CA SER A 149 21.65 32.03 9.65
C SER A 149 22.24 30.64 9.83
N ASP A 150 21.37 29.65 10.03
CA ASP A 150 21.71 28.23 10.08
C ASP A 150 20.74 27.40 9.23
N THR A 151 21.17 26.24 8.75
CA THR A 151 20.39 25.39 7.85
C THR A 151 20.56 23.91 8.19
N ALA A 152 19.45 23.17 8.17
CA ALA A 152 19.39 21.75 8.46
C ALA A 152 18.61 21.00 7.38
N VAL A 153 19.05 19.79 7.06
CA VAL A 153 18.44 18.95 6.02
C VAL A 153 18.12 17.56 6.56
N LEU A 154 16.93 17.04 6.22
CA LEU A 154 16.46 15.70 6.52
C LEU A 154 15.91 15.04 5.25
N PHE A 155 16.33 13.81 4.95
CA PHE A 155 15.77 13.02 3.85
C PHE A 155 14.65 12.11 4.39
N LEU A 156 13.43 12.31 3.89
CA LEU A 156 12.26 11.53 4.26
C LEU A 156 11.83 10.63 3.10
N HIS A 157 11.66 9.34 3.37
CA HIS A 157 11.11 8.39 2.40
C HIS A 157 9.60 8.24 2.61
N VAL A 158 8.81 8.78 1.70
CA VAL A 158 7.35 8.65 1.71
C VAL A 158 6.97 7.41 0.91
N VAL A 159 6.36 6.44 1.57
CA VAL A 159 5.90 5.19 0.98
C VAL A 159 4.40 5.20 0.74
N CYS A 160 3.96 4.48 -0.29
CA CYS A 160 2.56 4.21 -0.54
C CYS A 160 2.31 2.73 -0.18
N PRO A 161 1.84 2.38 1.02
CA PRO A 161 1.59 0.98 1.36
C PRO A 161 0.46 0.40 0.49
N VAL A 162 0.56 -0.88 0.13
CA VAL A 162 -0.57 -1.58 -0.48
C VAL A 162 -1.59 -1.86 0.62
N GLU A 163 -2.87 -1.57 0.37
CA GLU A 163 -3.94 -1.81 1.34
C GLU A 163 -4.75 -3.06 1.00
N HIS A 164 -5.01 -3.27 -0.29
CA HIS A 164 -5.86 -4.36 -0.78
C HIS A 164 -5.28 -5.01 -2.02
N VAL A 165 -5.55 -6.32 -2.17
CA VAL A 165 -5.38 -7.05 -3.43
C VAL A 165 -6.72 -7.60 -3.87
N HIS A 166 -6.99 -7.53 -5.17
CA HIS A 166 -8.15 -8.11 -5.80
C HIS A 166 -7.72 -9.16 -6.82
N LEU A 167 -8.13 -10.40 -6.59
CA LEU A 167 -7.90 -11.51 -7.50
C LEU A 167 -8.93 -11.45 -8.64
N ARG A 168 -8.46 -11.15 -9.83
CA ARG A 168 -9.26 -11.14 -11.07
C ARG A 168 -9.13 -12.48 -11.76
N VAL A 169 -10.14 -13.31 -11.54
CA VAL A 169 -10.33 -14.63 -12.15
C VAL A 169 -11.75 -14.73 -12.74
N PRO A 170 -11.93 -15.48 -13.84
CA PRO A 170 -13.28 -15.78 -14.32
C PRO A 170 -13.99 -16.73 -13.34
N PHE A 171 -15.32 -16.67 -13.30
CA PHE A 171 -16.13 -17.55 -12.46
C PHE A 171 -16.08 -19.02 -12.89
N VAL A 172 -15.76 -19.25 -14.17
CA VAL A 172 -15.80 -20.55 -14.82
C VAL A 172 -14.51 -20.77 -15.60
N ALA A 173 -13.99 -21.99 -15.55
CA ALA A 173 -12.91 -22.47 -16.40
C ALA A 173 -13.27 -23.78 -17.10
N ILE A 174 -12.69 -23.99 -18.28
CA ILE A 174 -12.79 -25.24 -19.02
C ILE A 174 -11.54 -26.08 -18.72
N ARG A 175 -11.73 -27.35 -18.39
CA ARG A 175 -10.64 -28.31 -18.17
C ARG A 175 -9.68 -28.32 -19.37
N ASN A 176 -8.38 -28.32 -19.10
CA ASN A 176 -7.30 -28.31 -20.09
C ASN A 176 -7.26 -27.06 -21.01
N LYS A 177 -7.96 -25.98 -20.65
CA LYS A 177 -7.85 -24.68 -21.32
C LYS A 177 -7.09 -23.70 -20.41
N GLU A 178 -6.25 -22.86 -21.02
CA GLU A 178 -5.55 -21.79 -20.30
C GLU A 178 -6.53 -20.73 -19.82
N VAL A 179 -6.37 -20.33 -18.56
CA VAL A 179 -7.13 -19.28 -17.91
C VAL A 179 -6.17 -18.21 -17.45
N ASN A 180 -6.47 -16.96 -17.83
CA ASN A 180 -5.71 -15.80 -17.38
C ASN A 180 -6.19 -15.38 -16.00
N ILE A 181 -5.26 -15.39 -15.06
CA ILE A 181 -5.46 -15.02 -13.67
C ILE A 181 -4.60 -13.78 -13.42
N SER A 182 -5.19 -12.75 -12.82
CA SER A 182 -4.45 -11.51 -12.52
C SER A 182 -4.76 -11.03 -11.12
N ALA A 183 -3.79 -10.40 -10.47
CA ALA A 183 -3.92 -9.80 -9.16
C ALA A 183 -3.75 -8.28 -9.30
N VAL A 184 -4.79 -7.54 -8.93
CA VAL A 184 -4.80 -6.08 -8.98
C VAL A 184 -4.58 -5.56 -7.57
N VAL A 185 -3.50 -4.83 -7.34
CA VAL A 185 -3.20 -4.20 -6.06
C VAL A 185 -3.71 -2.77 -6.01
N TRP A 186 -4.17 -2.35 -4.83
CA TRP A 186 -4.60 -0.99 -4.56
C TRP A 186 -3.99 -0.47 -3.25
N PRO A 187 -3.43 0.75 -3.23
CA PRO A 187 -3.14 1.63 -4.38
C PRO A 187 -2.10 1.02 -5.35
N SER A 188 -2.14 1.45 -6.61
CA SER A 188 -1.24 0.94 -7.66
C SER A 188 0.21 1.29 -7.33
N GLN A 189 1.07 0.27 -7.29
CA GLN A 189 2.48 0.44 -6.94
C GLN A 189 3.37 0.61 -8.16
N LEU A 190 4.42 1.42 -8.02
CA LEU A 190 5.49 1.57 -9.02
C LEU A 190 6.69 0.64 -8.75
N GLY A 191 6.64 -0.17 -7.68
CA GLY A 191 7.71 -1.07 -7.25
C GLY A 191 7.50 -2.54 -7.61
N THR A 192 8.57 -3.33 -7.48
CA THR A 192 8.52 -4.79 -7.67
C THR A 192 7.79 -5.45 -6.51
N LEU A 193 6.69 -6.14 -6.82
CA LEU A 193 5.92 -6.93 -5.87
C LEU A 193 6.18 -8.42 -6.11
N THR A 194 6.09 -9.22 -5.03
CA THR A 194 6.22 -10.68 -5.12
C THR A 194 4.85 -11.31 -4.90
N TYR A 195 4.42 -12.13 -5.85
CA TYR A 195 3.12 -12.81 -5.85
C TYR A 195 3.31 -14.28 -5.54
N PHE A 196 2.52 -14.80 -4.60
CA PHE A 196 2.45 -16.20 -4.22
C PHE A 196 1.07 -16.73 -4.59
N TRP A 197 1.00 -17.61 -5.58
CA TRP A 197 -0.23 -18.19 -6.08
C TRP A 197 -0.43 -19.58 -5.50
N TRP A 198 -1.56 -19.79 -4.83
CA TRP A 198 -1.97 -21.05 -4.24
C TRP A 198 -3.17 -21.58 -4.99
N PHE A 199 -3.07 -22.83 -5.44
CA PHE A 199 -4.13 -23.52 -6.16
C PHE A 199 -4.62 -24.71 -5.33
N GLY A 200 -5.87 -24.64 -4.88
CA GLY A 200 -6.48 -25.65 -4.02
C GLY A 200 -5.67 -25.88 -2.74
N ASN A 201 -5.45 -27.15 -2.40
CA ASN A 201 -4.71 -27.57 -1.21
C ASN A 201 -3.22 -27.88 -1.51
N SER A 202 -2.58 -27.09 -2.37
CA SER A 202 -1.15 -27.24 -2.64
C SER A 202 -0.31 -26.82 -1.43
N THR A 203 0.74 -27.59 -1.13
CA THR A 203 1.71 -27.27 -0.06
C THR A 203 2.77 -26.27 -0.50
N LYS A 204 2.87 -25.97 -1.80
CA LYS A 204 3.85 -25.03 -2.36
C LYS A 204 3.16 -24.00 -3.26
N PRO A 205 3.44 -22.71 -3.08
CA PRO A 205 2.94 -21.68 -3.98
C PRO A 205 3.78 -21.61 -5.25
N LEU A 206 3.17 -21.15 -6.33
CA LEU A 206 3.88 -20.63 -7.48
C LEU A 206 4.30 -19.18 -7.18
N ILE A 207 5.56 -18.83 -7.40
CA ILE A 207 6.09 -17.49 -7.09
C ILE A 207 6.37 -16.74 -8.39
N THR A 208 5.81 -15.54 -8.55
CA THR A 208 6.04 -14.67 -9.71
C THR A 208 6.29 -13.23 -9.30
N LEU A 209 6.94 -12.46 -10.18
CA LEU A 209 7.06 -11.00 -10.07
C LEU A 209 5.99 -10.28 -10.90
N ASP A 210 5.45 -10.97 -11.91
CA ASP A 210 4.36 -10.46 -12.73
C ASP A 210 3.01 -10.62 -12.01
N SER A 211 2.16 -9.62 -12.19
CA SER A 211 0.80 -9.57 -11.63
C SER A 211 -0.21 -10.49 -12.31
N SER A 212 0.17 -11.13 -13.42
CA SER A 212 -0.71 -12.02 -14.20
C SER A 212 0.00 -13.31 -14.59
N ILE A 213 -0.76 -14.41 -14.55
CA ILE A 213 -0.29 -15.74 -14.94
C ILE A 213 -1.36 -16.44 -15.78
N SER A 214 -0.91 -17.40 -16.59
CA SER A 214 -1.78 -18.34 -17.29
C SER A 214 -1.72 -19.70 -16.60
N PHE A 215 -2.87 -20.26 -16.24
CA PHE A 215 -2.96 -21.53 -15.52
C PHE A 215 -3.98 -22.47 -16.18
N THR A 216 -3.69 -23.77 -16.17
CA THR A 216 -4.55 -24.82 -16.73
C THR A 216 -5.06 -25.77 -15.66
N PHE A 217 -6.38 -25.91 -15.53
CA PHE A 217 -7.00 -26.84 -14.57
C PHE A 217 -7.13 -28.24 -15.16
N LEU A 218 -6.67 -29.24 -14.41
CA LEU A 218 -6.69 -30.66 -14.83
C LEU A 218 -7.91 -31.43 -14.31
N ALA A 219 -8.45 -31.03 -13.15
CA ALA A 219 -9.58 -31.69 -12.50
C ALA A 219 -10.84 -30.80 -12.54
N GLU A 220 -11.99 -31.43 -12.77
CA GLU A 220 -13.30 -30.78 -12.68
C GLU A 220 -13.72 -30.61 -11.22
N GLY A 221 -14.53 -29.58 -10.95
CA GLY A 221 -15.00 -29.23 -9.62
C GLY A 221 -14.71 -27.78 -9.25
N THR A 222 -15.06 -27.43 -8.01
CA THR A 222 -14.75 -26.11 -7.45
C THR A 222 -13.30 -26.10 -6.97
N ASN A 223 -12.48 -25.23 -7.53
CA ASN A 223 -11.11 -25.02 -7.11
C ASN A 223 -10.99 -23.66 -6.43
N THR A 224 -10.30 -23.61 -5.29
CA THR A 224 -10.01 -22.37 -4.59
C THR A 224 -8.68 -21.82 -5.07
N ILE A 225 -8.61 -20.53 -5.36
CA ILE A 225 -7.39 -19.83 -5.76
C ILE A 225 -7.13 -18.73 -4.74
N THR A 226 -5.96 -18.76 -4.13
CA THR A 226 -5.51 -17.69 -3.23
C THR A 226 -4.29 -17.02 -3.82
N VAL A 227 -4.31 -15.69 -3.90
CA VAL A 227 -3.10 -14.91 -4.17
C VAL A 227 -2.66 -14.23 -2.89
N GLN A 228 -1.38 -14.30 -2.58
CA GLN A 228 -0.76 -13.48 -1.54
C GLN A 228 0.28 -12.58 -2.20
N VAL A 229 0.27 -11.30 -1.84
CA VAL A 229 1.17 -10.29 -2.38
C VAL A 229 2.02 -9.76 -1.25
N ALA A 230 3.34 -9.89 -1.39
CA ALA A 230 4.30 -9.27 -0.51
C ALA A 230 4.71 -7.90 -1.06
N ALA A 231 4.41 -6.85 -0.28
CA ALA A 231 4.72 -5.46 -0.57
C ALA A 231 5.52 -4.86 0.61
N GLY A 232 6.85 -5.01 0.57
CA GLY A 232 7.71 -4.60 1.67
C GLY A 232 7.49 -5.44 2.93
N ASN A 233 6.94 -4.83 3.99
CA ASN A 233 6.60 -5.49 5.26
C ASN A 233 5.15 -6.00 5.31
N ALA A 234 4.34 -5.74 4.29
CA ALA A 234 2.94 -6.16 4.22
C ALA A 234 2.79 -7.46 3.42
N LEU A 235 1.96 -8.37 3.91
CA LEU A 235 1.50 -9.56 3.19
C LEU A 235 -0.03 -9.52 3.14
N ILE A 236 -0.57 -9.33 1.94
CA ILE A 236 -2.00 -9.12 1.72
C ILE A 236 -2.50 -10.25 0.83
N GLN A 237 -3.70 -10.75 1.07
CA GLN A 237 -4.23 -11.90 0.36
C GLN A 237 -5.67 -11.71 -0.09
N ASP A 238 -6.02 -12.36 -1.20
CA ASP A 238 -7.38 -12.50 -1.67
C ASP A 238 -7.61 -13.93 -2.17
N THR A 239 -8.82 -14.43 -1.96
CA THR A 239 -9.21 -15.80 -2.29
C THR A 239 -10.49 -15.78 -3.09
N LYS A 240 -10.51 -16.52 -4.21
CA LYS A 240 -11.71 -16.75 -5.00
C LYS A 240 -11.84 -18.19 -5.43
N ASP A 241 -13.09 -18.61 -5.56
CA ASP A 241 -13.43 -19.94 -6.05
C ASP A 241 -13.77 -19.88 -7.53
N ILE A 242 -13.30 -20.89 -8.27
CA ILE A 242 -13.58 -21.06 -9.69
C ILE A 242 -14.21 -22.43 -9.92
N ALA A 243 -15.28 -22.46 -10.71
CA ALA A 243 -15.90 -23.71 -11.15
C ALA A 243 -15.22 -24.22 -12.42
N VAL A 244 -14.56 -25.36 -12.34
CA VAL A 244 -13.93 -26.03 -13.48
C VAL A 244 -14.85 -27.11 -13.99
N HIS A 245 -15.23 -27.01 -15.25
CA HIS A 245 -16.05 -28.02 -15.91
C HIS A 245 -15.29 -28.69 -17.05
N GLY A 246 -15.65 -29.93 -17.34
CA GLY A 246 -15.16 -30.63 -18.52
C GLY A 246 -15.54 -29.88 -19.80
N PRO A 247 -14.88 -30.16 -20.93
CA PRO A 247 -15.25 -29.58 -22.22
C PRO A 247 -16.70 -29.89 -22.63
N HIS A 248 -17.33 -30.92 -22.04
CA HIS A 248 -18.74 -31.29 -22.22
C HIS A 248 -19.60 -31.00 -20.96
N SER A 249 -18.95 -30.49 -19.92
CA SER A 249 -19.41 -30.06 -18.60
C SER A 249 -20.05 -28.67 -18.57
N SER A 250 -21.34 -28.55 -18.31
CA SER A 250 -22.13 -27.32 -18.37
C SER A 250 -22.20 -26.57 -17.04
N VAL A 251 -21.91 -25.26 -17.01
CA VAL A 251 -22.15 -24.40 -15.84
C VAL A 251 -23.62 -24.07 -15.75
N LYS A 252 -24.19 -24.24 -14.55
CA LYS A 252 -25.61 -24.10 -14.27
C LYS A 252 -25.96 -22.65 -13.88
N THR A 253 -26.85 -21.99 -14.62
CA THR A 253 -27.56 -20.79 -14.16
C THR A 253 -29.01 -20.89 -14.62
N SER A 254 -29.95 -20.74 -13.69
CA SER A 254 -31.38 -20.93 -13.92
C SER A 254 -31.95 -19.80 -14.79
N LEU A 255 -32.39 -20.11 -16.00
CA LEU A 255 -33.18 -19.20 -16.85
C LEU A 255 -34.61 -19.74 -16.94
N GLN A 256 -35.52 -19.17 -16.15
CA GLN A 256 -36.87 -19.68 -15.95
C GLN A 256 -37.87 -19.06 -16.95
N VAL A 257 -37.61 -19.14 -18.26
CA VAL A 257 -38.48 -18.49 -19.28
C VAL A 257 -38.85 -19.39 -20.47
N THR A 258 -38.33 -20.60 -20.59
CA THR A 258 -38.67 -21.47 -21.73
C THR A 258 -39.11 -22.85 -21.25
N SER A 259 -40.00 -23.50 -22.01
CA SER A 259 -40.38 -24.92 -21.84
C SER A 259 -39.23 -25.88 -22.16
N VAL A 260 -38.00 -25.39 -22.07
CA VAL A 260 -36.74 -26.10 -22.33
C VAL A 260 -36.22 -26.53 -20.96
N PRO A 261 -35.84 -27.81 -20.79
CA PRO A 261 -35.31 -28.30 -19.52
C PRO A 261 -34.07 -27.51 -19.08
N GLU A 262 -34.01 -27.06 -17.82
CA GLU A 262 -32.90 -26.26 -17.28
C GLU A 262 -31.53 -26.96 -17.39
N ASP A 263 -31.51 -28.28 -17.51
CA ASP A 263 -30.32 -29.10 -17.73
C ASP A 263 -29.74 -29.00 -19.16
N GLN A 264 -30.42 -28.28 -20.06
CA GLN A 264 -30.01 -28.11 -21.45
C GLN A 264 -29.45 -26.71 -21.78
N ILE A 265 -29.39 -25.76 -20.84
CA ILE A 265 -28.99 -24.37 -21.11
C ILE A 265 -27.85 -23.92 -20.19
N ILE A 266 -26.81 -23.30 -20.77
CA ILE A 266 -25.69 -22.66 -20.04
C ILE A 266 -25.58 -21.21 -20.47
N VAL A 267 -25.38 -20.29 -19.52
CA VAL A 267 -25.10 -18.87 -19.77
C VAL A 267 -23.76 -18.48 -19.17
N ALA A 268 -22.88 -17.85 -19.95
CA ALA A 268 -21.64 -17.24 -19.49
C ALA A 268 -21.68 -15.72 -19.72
N VAL A 269 -21.67 -14.92 -18.64
CA VAL A 269 -21.72 -13.45 -18.73
C VAL A 269 -20.32 -12.86 -18.56
N PHE A 270 -19.90 -12.03 -19.51
CA PHE A 270 -18.58 -11.39 -19.51
C PHE A 270 -18.68 -9.95 -18.98
N PRO A 271 -17.90 -9.59 -17.95
CA PRO A 271 -17.84 -8.21 -17.47
C PRO A 271 -17.16 -7.31 -18.52
N GLY A 272 -17.84 -6.25 -18.93
CA GLY A 272 -17.37 -5.31 -19.94
C GLY A 272 -18.44 -4.30 -20.37
N LEU A 273 -18.02 -3.28 -21.12
CA LEU A 273 -18.92 -2.35 -21.81
C LEU A 273 -18.69 -2.52 -23.32
N PRO A 274 -19.66 -3.06 -24.08
CA PRO A 274 -20.95 -3.62 -23.63
C PRO A 274 -20.79 -4.95 -22.87
N THR A 275 -21.69 -5.23 -21.93
CA THR A 275 -21.76 -6.52 -21.23
C THR A 275 -22.31 -7.56 -22.19
N SER A 276 -21.53 -8.60 -22.48
CA SER A 276 -21.91 -9.68 -23.39
C SER A 276 -22.17 -10.98 -22.64
N ALA A 277 -22.97 -11.86 -23.22
CA ALA A 277 -23.18 -13.20 -22.70
C ALA A 277 -23.16 -14.25 -23.83
N GLU A 278 -22.57 -15.40 -23.56
CA GLU A 278 -22.62 -16.58 -24.43
C GLU A 278 -23.61 -17.59 -23.88
N LEU A 279 -24.48 -18.11 -24.74
CA LEU A 279 -25.50 -19.11 -24.42
C LEU A 279 -25.16 -20.42 -25.13
N PHE A 280 -25.14 -21.53 -24.40
CA PHE A 280 -24.92 -22.86 -24.96
C PHE A 280 -26.15 -23.75 -24.72
N ILE A 281 -26.58 -24.47 -25.76
CA ILE A 281 -27.68 -25.44 -25.71
C ILE A 281 -27.09 -26.85 -25.81
N LEU A 282 -27.52 -27.75 -24.91
CA LEU A 282 -26.99 -29.10 -24.78
C LEU A 282 -28.00 -30.14 -25.27
N PRO A 283 -27.54 -31.25 -25.89
CA PRO A 283 -28.42 -32.36 -26.24
C PRO A 283 -28.95 -33.10 -25.00
N PRO A 284 -30.14 -33.71 -25.09
CA PRO A 284 -30.77 -34.43 -23.97
C PRO A 284 -29.95 -35.66 -23.54
N LYS A 285 -29.87 -35.91 -22.21
CA LYS A 285 -29.03 -36.95 -21.59
C LYS A 285 -29.55 -38.40 -21.67
N ASN A 286 -30.65 -38.69 -22.37
CA ASN A 286 -31.20 -40.05 -22.43
C ASN A 286 -30.50 -40.90 -23.49
N LEU A 287 -29.44 -41.61 -23.09
CA LEU A 287 -28.85 -42.70 -23.87
C LEU A 287 -28.80 -43.99 -23.06
N THR A 288 -29.94 -44.67 -22.99
CA THR A 288 -29.95 -46.13 -23.18
C THR A 288 -30.40 -46.38 -24.62
N GLU A 289 -29.49 -46.99 -25.38
CA GLU A 289 -29.69 -47.56 -26.72
C GLU A 289 -30.05 -46.62 -27.89
N ARG A 290 -29.07 -46.41 -28.76
CA ARG A 290 -29.19 -46.56 -30.22
C ARG A 290 -30.42 -45.92 -30.90
N ARG A 291 -30.74 -44.67 -30.56
CA ARG A 291 -31.37 -43.74 -31.51
C ARG A 291 -30.48 -42.53 -31.65
N LYS A 292 -30.01 -42.32 -32.87
CA LYS A 292 -29.50 -41.06 -33.39
C LYS A 292 -30.45 -39.97 -32.89
N GLY A 293 -30.03 -39.14 -31.94
CA GLY A 293 -30.84 -38.02 -31.47
C GLY A 293 -31.27 -37.23 -32.69
N ASN A 294 -32.56 -36.94 -32.82
CA ASN A 294 -33.06 -36.20 -33.98
C ASN A 294 -32.41 -34.82 -33.95
N GLU A 295 -31.56 -34.54 -34.93
CA GLU A 295 -30.94 -33.24 -35.16
C GLU A 295 -32.01 -32.12 -35.19
N GLY A 296 -33.22 -32.46 -35.65
CA GLY A 296 -34.40 -31.58 -35.65
C GLY A 296 -34.94 -31.19 -34.26
N ASP A 297 -34.71 -31.96 -33.20
CA ASP A 297 -35.16 -31.58 -31.85
C ASP A 297 -34.32 -30.43 -31.28
N LEU A 298 -33.01 -30.41 -31.60
CA LEU A 298 -32.09 -29.35 -31.18
C LEU A 298 -32.31 -28.07 -32.00
N GLU A 299 -32.55 -28.20 -33.31
CA GLU A 299 -32.92 -27.09 -34.19
C GLU A 299 -34.21 -26.42 -33.72
N GLN A 300 -35.22 -27.21 -33.33
CA GLN A 300 -36.48 -26.69 -32.80
C GLN A 300 -36.28 -25.91 -31.49
N ILE A 301 -35.42 -26.38 -30.59
CA ILE A 301 -35.09 -25.67 -29.34
C ILE A 301 -34.36 -24.35 -29.65
N VAL A 302 -33.37 -24.38 -30.54
CA VAL A 302 -32.63 -23.19 -30.98
C VAL A 302 -33.57 -22.14 -31.57
N GLU A 303 -34.47 -22.55 -32.47
CA GLU A 303 -35.42 -21.65 -33.12
C GLU A 303 -36.41 -21.04 -32.12
N THR A 304 -36.93 -21.84 -31.19
CA THR A 304 -37.86 -21.37 -30.15
C THR A 304 -37.19 -20.33 -29.24
N LEU A 305 -35.94 -20.58 -28.87
CA LEU A 305 -35.20 -19.73 -27.94
C LEU A 305 -34.67 -18.46 -28.61
N PHE A 306 -34.26 -18.56 -29.87
CA PHE A 306 -33.92 -17.41 -30.71
C PHE A 306 -35.12 -16.48 -30.91
N ASN A 307 -36.30 -17.05 -31.17
CA ASN A 307 -37.54 -16.27 -31.26
C ASN A 307 -37.90 -15.59 -29.94
N ALA A 308 -37.74 -16.28 -28.79
CA ALA A 308 -38.02 -15.70 -27.48
C ALA A 308 -37.08 -14.52 -27.14
N LEU A 309 -35.79 -14.64 -27.45
CA LEU A 309 -34.80 -13.57 -27.23
C LEU A 309 -35.03 -12.38 -28.16
N ASN A 310 -35.34 -12.61 -29.44
CA ASN A 310 -35.61 -11.53 -30.40
C ASN A 310 -36.93 -10.80 -30.16
N GLN A 311 -37.92 -11.48 -29.56
CA GLN A 311 -39.20 -10.87 -29.17
C GLN A 311 -39.14 -10.15 -27.82
N ASN A 312 -37.94 -9.97 -27.24
CA ASN A 312 -37.72 -9.35 -25.92
C ASN A 312 -38.51 -10.02 -24.79
N LEU A 313 -38.85 -11.31 -24.93
CA LEU A 313 -39.59 -12.05 -23.91
C LEU A 313 -38.71 -12.42 -22.72
N VAL A 314 -37.38 -12.36 -22.89
CA VAL A 314 -36.39 -12.62 -21.86
C VAL A 314 -35.96 -11.29 -21.23
N GLN A 315 -36.65 -10.93 -20.15
CA GLN A 315 -36.36 -9.75 -19.35
C GLN A 315 -36.21 -10.14 -17.87
N PHE A 316 -35.32 -9.47 -17.16
CA PHE A 316 -35.18 -9.63 -15.73
C PHE A 316 -35.01 -8.27 -15.04
N GLU A 317 -35.49 -8.18 -13.81
CA GLU A 317 -35.37 -6.98 -13.00
C GLU A 317 -34.07 -7.04 -12.19
N LEU A 318 -33.15 -6.10 -12.40
CA LEU A 318 -31.88 -6.06 -11.69
C LEU A 318 -32.04 -5.41 -10.31
N LYS A 319 -32.85 -4.34 -10.25
CA LYS A 319 -33.22 -3.57 -9.07
C LYS A 319 -34.65 -3.05 -9.24
N PRO A 320 -35.37 -2.70 -8.16
CA PRO A 320 -36.72 -2.14 -8.25
C PRO A 320 -36.79 -1.00 -9.28
N GLY A 321 -37.56 -1.21 -10.35
CA GLY A 321 -37.75 -0.22 -11.43
C GLY A 321 -36.69 -0.24 -12.53
N VAL A 322 -35.74 -1.19 -12.54
CA VAL A 322 -34.72 -1.36 -13.58
C VAL A 322 -34.87 -2.72 -14.24
N GLN A 323 -35.46 -2.73 -15.44
CA GLN A 323 -35.60 -3.92 -16.29
C GLN A 323 -34.43 -4.02 -17.27
N VAL A 324 -33.85 -5.20 -17.36
CA VAL A 324 -32.79 -5.55 -18.32
C VAL A 324 -33.37 -6.50 -19.35
N ILE A 325 -33.17 -6.16 -20.63
CA ILE A 325 -33.63 -6.96 -21.77
C ILE A 325 -32.41 -7.65 -22.39
N VAL A 326 -32.53 -8.95 -22.64
CA VAL A 326 -31.49 -9.74 -23.30
C VAL A 326 -31.88 -9.96 -24.75
N TYR A 327 -30.99 -9.63 -25.69
CA TYR A 327 -31.20 -9.81 -27.12
C TYR A 327 -30.00 -10.50 -27.77
N VAL A 328 -30.22 -11.17 -28.89
CA VAL A 328 -29.16 -11.89 -29.60
C VAL A 328 -28.38 -10.92 -30.49
N THR A 329 -27.05 -10.91 -30.37
CA THR A 329 -26.17 -10.10 -31.22
C THR A 329 -25.52 -10.92 -32.34
N GLN A 330 -25.17 -12.19 -32.09
CA GLN A 330 -24.57 -13.11 -33.06
C GLN A 330 -25.01 -14.56 -32.81
N LEU A 331 -25.28 -15.30 -33.89
CA LEU A 331 -25.46 -16.75 -33.90
C LEU A 331 -24.24 -17.40 -34.55
N THR A 332 -23.48 -18.17 -33.79
CA THR A 332 -22.37 -18.97 -34.31
C THR A 332 -22.72 -20.45 -34.19
N LEU A 333 -22.87 -21.13 -35.33
CA LEU A 333 -22.85 -22.59 -35.36
C LEU A 333 -21.42 -23.02 -35.01
N ALA A 334 -21.19 -23.48 -33.79
CA ALA A 334 -19.93 -24.10 -33.43
C ALA A 334 -19.66 -25.25 -34.42
N PRO A 335 -18.43 -25.42 -34.94
CA PRO A 335 -18.14 -26.52 -35.82
C PRO A 335 -18.32 -27.80 -35.00
N LEU A 336 -19.34 -28.58 -35.34
CA LEU A 336 -19.47 -29.97 -34.91
C LEU A 336 -18.13 -30.64 -35.24
N VAL A 337 -17.39 -31.02 -34.19
CA VAL A 337 -16.23 -31.91 -34.34
C VAL A 337 -16.80 -33.22 -34.84
N ASP A 338 -16.82 -33.36 -36.16
CA ASP A 338 -17.32 -34.52 -36.85
C ASP A 338 -16.40 -35.68 -36.48
N SER A 339 -16.84 -36.47 -35.49
CA SER A 339 -16.18 -37.70 -35.06
C SER A 339 -16.59 -38.82 -36.02
N GLY A 340 -16.36 -38.59 -37.31
CA GLY A 340 -16.44 -39.59 -38.36
C GLY A 340 -15.03 -40.07 -38.67
N ALA A 341 -14.78 -41.37 -38.52
CA ALA A 341 -13.60 -42.02 -39.08
C ALA A 341 -13.70 -41.99 -40.63
N GLY A 342 -13.52 -40.81 -41.20
CA GLY A 342 -13.47 -40.56 -42.64
C GLY A 342 -12.03 -40.28 -43.02
N HIS A 343 -11.50 -41.04 -43.98
CA HIS A 343 -10.14 -40.92 -44.45
C HIS A 343 -9.76 -39.47 -44.77
N SER A 344 -8.71 -38.99 -44.08
CA SER A 344 -8.16 -37.66 -44.29
C SER A 344 -7.72 -37.51 -45.76
N SER A 345 -8.48 -36.72 -46.51
CA SER A 345 -8.18 -36.35 -47.90
C SER A 345 -6.77 -35.74 -48.02
N SER A 346 -6.26 -35.11 -46.95
CA SER A 346 -4.88 -34.59 -46.93
C SER A 346 -3.81 -35.67 -46.79
N ALA A 347 -4.08 -36.74 -46.03
CA ALA A 347 -3.17 -37.88 -45.91
C ALA A 347 -3.08 -38.69 -47.21
N MET A 348 -4.20 -38.82 -47.94
CA MET A 348 -4.25 -39.49 -49.24
C MET A 348 -3.52 -38.69 -50.33
N LEU A 349 -3.64 -37.35 -50.32
CA LEU A 349 -2.88 -36.47 -51.20
C LEU A 349 -1.37 -36.49 -50.92
N MET A 350 -0.97 -36.56 -49.64
CA MET A 350 0.43 -36.75 -49.25
C MET A 350 0.99 -38.06 -49.78
N LEU A 351 0.27 -39.18 -49.62
CA LEU A 351 0.69 -40.48 -50.16
C LEU A 351 0.83 -40.45 -51.69
N LEU A 352 -0.13 -39.85 -52.40
CA LEU A 352 -0.06 -39.67 -53.85
C LEU A 352 1.17 -38.84 -54.26
N SER A 353 1.48 -37.75 -53.55
CA SER A 353 2.66 -36.93 -53.85
C SER A 353 3.97 -37.71 -53.67
N VAL A 354 4.09 -38.55 -52.64
CA VAL A 354 5.29 -39.37 -52.40
C VAL A 354 5.48 -40.41 -53.50
N VAL A 355 4.38 -41.02 -53.99
CA VAL A 355 4.42 -41.96 -55.11
C VAL A 355 4.85 -41.27 -56.40
N PHE A 356 4.35 -40.07 -56.70
CA PHE A 356 4.75 -39.31 -57.89
C PHE A 356 6.22 -38.87 -57.84
N VAL A 357 6.71 -38.44 -56.68
CA VAL A 357 8.14 -38.12 -56.49
C VAL A 357 9.00 -39.38 -56.65
N GLY A 358 8.57 -40.51 -56.11
CA GLY A 358 9.26 -41.80 -56.27
C GLY A 358 9.36 -42.23 -57.74
N LEU A 359 8.28 -42.10 -58.51
CA LEU A 359 8.26 -42.38 -59.95
C LEU A 359 9.15 -41.42 -60.73
N ALA A 360 9.15 -40.12 -60.40
CA ALA A 360 10.02 -39.14 -61.04
C ALA A 360 11.50 -39.47 -60.78
N VAL A 361 11.87 -39.81 -59.54
CA VAL A 361 13.25 -40.23 -59.20
C VAL A 361 13.62 -41.53 -59.90
N PHE A 362 12.71 -42.50 -59.98
CA PHE A 362 12.95 -43.75 -60.70
C PHE A 362 13.15 -43.53 -62.20
N LEU A 363 12.36 -42.66 -62.83
CA LEU A 363 12.51 -42.31 -64.24
C LEU A 363 13.83 -41.57 -64.49
N ILE A 364 14.19 -40.62 -63.63
CA ILE A 364 15.49 -39.92 -63.71
C ILE A 364 16.64 -40.92 -63.56
N TYR A 365 16.57 -41.84 -62.59
CA TYR A 365 17.58 -42.87 -62.38
C TYR A 365 17.70 -43.81 -63.59
N LYS A 366 16.57 -44.25 -64.16
CA LYS A 366 16.54 -45.12 -65.33
C LYS A 366 17.08 -44.42 -66.57
N PHE A 367 16.69 -43.17 -66.85
CA PHE A 367 17.20 -42.40 -68.00
C PHE A 367 18.68 -42.04 -67.86
N LYS A 368 19.17 -41.79 -66.65
CA LYS A 368 20.61 -41.54 -66.40
C LYS A 368 21.48 -42.78 -66.70
N ARG A 369 20.90 -43.98 -66.71
CA ARG A 369 21.57 -45.23 -67.10
C ARG A 369 21.63 -45.48 -68.62
N TYR A 370 20.93 -44.69 -69.44
CA TYR A 370 20.88 -44.87 -70.91
C TYR A 370 21.58 -43.74 -71.69
N VAL A 371 22.17 -42.73 -71.04
CA VAL A 371 22.79 -41.55 -71.70
C VAL A 371 24.26 -41.32 -71.32
N LEU A 372 24.93 -42.30 -70.72
CA LEU A 372 26.40 -42.30 -70.61
C LEU A 372 26.91 -43.64 -71.18
N PRO A 373 27.81 -43.62 -72.19
CA PRO A 373 28.25 -44.80 -72.93
C PRO A 373 29.00 -45.82 -72.09
#